data_AF-A0A3D1Q9C9-F1
#
_entry.id   AF-A0A3D1Q9C9-F1
#
_cell.length_a   1.000
_cell.length_b   1.000
_cell.length_c   1.000
_cell.angle_alpha   90.00
_cell.angle_beta   90.00
_cell.angle_gamma   90.00
#
_symmetry.space_group_name_H-M   'P 1'
#
loop_
_entity.id
_entity.type
_entity.pdbx_description
1 polymer ?
#
loop_
_entity_poly.entity_id
_entity_poly.type
_entity_poly.pdbx_seq_one_letter_code
_entity_poly.pdbx_strand_id
1 'polypeptide(L)'
;PKLTPADIKTEVFFLPAAAVYEKEGTAASTSRWVQYRWKGAEPVGESKSDLWIYNELAKKIKKVYAGSKRVEDEPIVNMTWEVENEHGHDDPVVVAKELCGYSVADGKPVEGFA
;
A
#
# COMPACT_ATOMS: atom_id res chain seq x y z
N PRO A 1 -34.65 -5.16 13.02
CA PRO A 1 -34.20 -5.85 14.26
C PRO A 1 -33.01 -5.11 14.91
N LYS A 2 -33.05 -4.92 16.25
CA LYS A 2 -31.93 -4.35 17.01
C LYS A 2 -31.06 -5.50 17.52
N LEU A 3 -29.78 -5.53 17.14
CA LEU A 3 -28.81 -6.54 17.55
C LEU A 3 -27.98 -6.03 18.75
N THR A 4 -27.53 -6.93 19.62
CA THR A 4 -26.57 -6.67 20.70
C THR A 4 -25.17 -7.17 20.31
N PRO A 5 -24.08 -6.73 20.99
CA PRO A 5 -22.74 -7.25 20.71
C PRO A 5 -22.63 -8.78 20.80
N ALA A 6 -23.38 -9.41 21.72
CA ALA A 6 -23.40 -10.88 21.87
C ALA A 6 -24.01 -11.61 20.65
N ASP A 7 -24.84 -10.92 19.86
CA ASP A 7 -25.45 -11.46 18.66
C ASP A 7 -24.53 -11.39 17.43
N ILE A 8 -23.40 -10.67 17.52
CA ILE A 8 -22.52 -10.35 16.40
C ILE A 8 -21.25 -11.21 16.48
N LYS A 9 -21.04 -12.05 15.46
CA LYS A 9 -19.88 -12.97 15.38
C LYS A 9 -18.68 -12.39 14.61
N THR A 10 -18.75 -11.14 14.20
CA THR A 10 -17.70 -10.50 13.39
C THR A 10 -16.44 -10.30 14.23
N GLU A 11 -15.31 -10.81 13.77
CA GLU A 11 -14.01 -10.43 14.28
C GLU A 11 -13.61 -9.06 13.71
N VAL A 12 -13.20 -8.15 14.59
CA VAL A 12 -12.85 -6.77 14.21
C VAL A 12 -11.41 -6.49 14.60
N PHE A 13 -10.61 -6.12 13.62
CA PHE A 13 -9.25 -5.62 13.82
C PHE A 13 -9.25 -4.10 13.63
N PHE A 14 -8.74 -3.37 14.62
CA PHE A 14 -8.52 -1.93 14.51
C PHE A 14 -7.04 -1.67 14.30
N LEU A 15 -6.67 -1.21 13.10
CA LEU A 15 -5.30 -0.87 12.74
C LEU A 15 -5.15 0.65 12.74
N PRO A 16 -4.34 1.25 13.65
CA PRO A 16 -4.20 2.70 13.74
C PRO A 16 -3.43 3.25 12.52
N ALA A 17 -4.13 4.03 11.70
CA ALA A 17 -3.57 4.63 10.49
C ALA A 17 -3.10 6.07 10.73
N ALA A 18 -1.98 6.44 10.13
CA ALA A 18 -1.42 7.78 10.18
C ALA A 18 -2.31 8.79 9.44
N ALA A 19 -2.43 9.99 10.00
CA ALA A 19 -3.15 11.10 9.40
C ALA A 19 -2.42 11.66 8.16
N VAL A 20 -3.10 12.55 7.42
CA VAL A 20 -2.59 13.12 6.16
C VAL A 20 -1.27 13.91 6.31
N TYR A 21 -1.01 14.48 7.50
CA TYR A 21 0.21 15.24 7.78
C TYR A 21 1.35 14.38 8.35
N GLU A 22 1.07 13.10 8.62
CA GLU A 22 1.99 12.18 9.29
C GLU A 22 2.64 11.18 8.32
N LYS A 23 2.32 11.30 7.02
CA LYS A 23 2.80 10.42 5.94
C LYS A 23 2.98 11.20 4.65
N GLU A 24 3.79 10.64 3.76
CA GLU A 24 4.05 11.20 2.44
C GLU A 24 3.20 10.55 1.37
N GLY A 25 3.04 11.24 0.24
CA GLY A 25 2.42 10.69 -0.95
C GLY A 25 1.71 11.75 -1.78
N THR A 26 0.98 11.28 -2.79
CA THR A 26 0.27 12.16 -3.73
C THR A 26 -1.23 12.13 -3.52
N ALA A 27 -1.91 13.25 -3.79
CA ALA A 27 -3.36 13.31 -3.88
C ALA A 27 -3.79 14.05 -5.15
N ALA A 28 -4.77 13.49 -5.88
CA ALA A 28 -5.38 14.13 -7.04
C ALA A 28 -6.61 14.96 -6.61
N SER A 29 -6.68 16.21 -7.05
CA SER A 29 -7.85 17.07 -6.82
C SER A 29 -8.90 16.92 -7.93
N THR A 30 -10.09 17.51 -7.72
CA THR A 30 -11.15 17.60 -8.74
C THR A 30 -10.71 18.35 -10.00
N SER A 31 -9.73 19.26 -9.89
CA SER A 31 -9.08 19.92 -11.02
C SER A 31 -8.02 19.05 -11.71
N ARG A 32 -7.91 17.76 -11.33
CA ARG A 32 -6.96 16.76 -11.83
C ARG A 32 -5.50 17.10 -11.54
N TRP A 33 -5.23 17.93 -10.53
CA TRP A 33 -3.86 18.21 -10.10
C TRP A 33 -3.38 17.14 -9.13
N VAL A 34 -2.32 16.43 -9.52
CA VAL A 34 -1.59 15.50 -8.65
C VAL A 34 -0.58 16.29 -7.85
N GLN A 35 -0.80 16.39 -6.54
CA GLN A 35 0.06 17.17 -5.63
C GLN A 35 0.78 16.23 -4.67
N TYR A 36 2.10 16.37 -4.58
CA TYR A 36 2.90 15.66 -3.59
C TYR A 36 2.79 16.35 -2.22
N ARG A 37 2.76 15.55 -1.16
CA ARG A 37 2.74 16.00 0.23
C ARG A 37 3.90 15.37 0.97
N TRP A 38 4.66 16.22 1.65
CA TRP A 38 5.72 15.83 2.56
C TRP A 38 5.16 15.56 3.95
N LYS A 39 5.85 14.71 4.70
CA LYS A 39 5.51 14.42 6.09
C LYS A 39 5.82 15.65 6.95
N GLY A 40 4.84 16.10 7.72
CA GLY A 40 4.97 17.25 8.62
C GLY A 40 5.19 16.88 10.08
N ALA A 41 4.72 15.70 10.51
CA ALA A 41 4.87 15.21 11.88
C ALA A 41 5.05 13.69 11.90
N GLU A 42 5.56 13.15 13.02
CA GLU A 42 5.55 11.71 13.26
C GLU A 42 4.13 11.22 13.55
N PRO A 43 3.75 10.00 13.09
CA PRO A 43 2.47 9.40 13.45
C PRO A 43 2.25 9.31 14.95
N VAL A 44 1.03 9.57 15.41
CA VAL A 44 0.69 9.51 16.84
C VAL A 44 0.70 8.07 17.35
N GLY A 45 1.39 7.84 18.47
CA GLY A 45 1.43 6.55 19.15
C GLY A 45 2.04 5.45 18.26
N GLU A 46 1.29 4.39 18.04
CA GLU A 46 1.71 3.25 17.19
C GLU A 46 1.14 3.33 15.77
N SER A 47 0.62 4.50 15.36
CA SER A 47 0.01 4.64 14.04
C SER A 47 1.02 4.44 12.93
N LYS A 48 0.59 3.84 11.82
CA LYS A 48 1.42 3.55 10.65
C LYS A 48 0.80 4.12 9.39
N SER A 49 1.61 4.44 8.38
CA SER A 49 1.07 4.84 7.07
C SER A 49 0.27 3.69 6.47
N ASP A 50 -0.74 3.99 5.64
CA ASP A 50 -1.52 2.93 5.00
C ASP A 50 -0.62 2.05 4.12
N LEU A 51 0.37 2.65 3.44
CA LEU A 51 1.34 1.91 2.63
C LEU A 51 2.09 0.86 3.46
N TRP A 52 2.55 1.22 4.66
CA TRP A 52 3.20 0.27 5.58
C TRP A 52 2.24 -0.85 5.99
N ILE A 53 1.00 -0.50 6.36
CA ILE A 53 0.00 -1.49 6.79
C ILE A 53 -0.28 -2.50 5.67
N TYR A 54 -0.47 -2.01 4.44
CA TYR A 54 -0.70 -2.87 3.28
C TYR A 54 0.54 -3.70 2.91
N ASN A 55 1.75 -3.13 2.98
CA ASN A 55 2.96 -3.87 2.68
C ASN A 55 3.17 -5.03 3.67
N GLU A 56 3.02 -4.78 4.97
CA GLU A 56 3.12 -5.83 5.98
C GLU A 56 2.06 -6.92 5.83
N LEU A 57 0.84 -6.55 5.45
CA LEU A 57 -0.21 -7.51 5.15
C LEU A 57 0.13 -8.35 3.92
N ALA A 58 0.60 -7.72 2.84
CA ALA A 58 0.98 -8.39 1.60
C ALA A 58 2.14 -9.39 1.83
N LYS A 59 3.18 -9.00 2.55
CA LYS A 59 4.29 -9.90 2.93
C LYS A 59 3.79 -11.11 3.70
N LYS A 60 2.92 -10.92 4.69
CA LYS A 60 2.36 -12.02 5.50
C LYS A 60 1.48 -12.95 4.67
N ILE A 61 0.63 -12.40 3.81
CA ILE A 61 -0.22 -13.19 2.90
C ILE A 61 0.65 -13.97 1.93
N LYS A 62 1.58 -13.32 1.21
CA LYS A 62 2.48 -14.02 0.26
C LYS A 62 3.29 -15.10 0.96
N LYS A 63 3.74 -14.89 2.20
CA LYS A 63 4.43 -15.92 3.00
C LYS A 63 3.53 -17.12 3.30
N VAL A 64 2.26 -16.91 3.65
CA VAL A 64 1.29 -18.01 3.88
C VAL A 64 1.06 -18.81 2.60
N TYR A 65 1.03 -18.15 1.44
CA TYR A 65 0.73 -18.76 0.15
C TYR A 65 1.96 -19.24 -0.64
N ALA A 66 3.20 -18.98 -0.17
CA ALA A 66 4.43 -19.21 -0.92
C ALA A 66 4.64 -20.65 -1.43
N GLY A 67 4.06 -21.64 -0.75
CA GLY A 67 4.13 -23.05 -1.13
C GLY A 67 2.84 -23.62 -1.73
N SER A 68 1.83 -22.78 -2.00
CA SER A 68 0.56 -23.28 -2.53
C SER A 68 0.73 -23.87 -3.92
N LYS A 69 0.02 -24.98 -4.16
CA LYS A 69 -0.07 -25.66 -5.46
C LYS A 69 -1.47 -25.58 -6.07
N ARG A 70 -2.37 -24.84 -5.42
CA ARG A 70 -3.74 -24.65 -5.90
C ARG A 70 -3.73 -23.62 -7.01
N VAL A 71 -4.46 -23.89 -8.09
CA VAL A 71 -4.55 -22.99 -9.24
C VAL A 71 -5.23 -21.68 -8.81
N GLU A 72 -6.18 -21.77 -7.88
CA GLU A 72 -6.89 -20.59 -7.35
C GLU A 72 -6.00 -19.58 -6.62
N ASP A 73 -4.84 -20.02 -6.11
CA ASP A 73 -3.92 -19.18 -5.33
C ASP A 73 -2.86 -18.48 -6.22
N GLU A 74 -2.80 -18.83 -7.50
CA GLU A 74 -1.86 -18.28 -8.48
C GLU A 74 -1.81 -16.73 -8.48
N PRO A 75 -2.95 -16.01 -8.42
CA PRO A 75 -2.91 -14.55 -8.40
C PRO A 75 -2.19 -13.97 -7.17
N ILE A 76 -2.21 -14.65 -6.03
CA ILE A 76 -1.52 -14.19 -4.81
C ILE A 76 -0.02 -14.45 -4.94
N VAL A 77 0.35 -15.62 -5.44
CA VAL A 77 1.76 -16.04 -5.59
C VAL A 77 2.48 -15.17 -6.62
N ASN A 78 1.83 -14.90 -7.76
CA ASN A 78 2.43 -14.24 -8.91
C ASN A 78 2.26 -12.71 -8.93
N MET A 79 1.55 -12.12 -7.97
CA MET A 79 1.38 -10.67 -7.88
C MET A 79 2.71 -9.98 -7.57
N THR A 80 3.14 -9.06 -8.43
CA THR A 80 4.25 -8.13 -8.13
C THR A 80 3.89 -7.25 -6.93
N TRP A 81 4.82 -7.10 -5.98
CA TRP A 81 4.59 -6.28 -4.79
C TRP A 81 5.90 -5.64 -4.34
N GLU A 82 6.37 -4.65 -5.12
CA GLU A 82 7.68 -4.01 -4.94
C GLU A 82 7.47 -2.54 -4.55
N VAL A 83 7.08 -2.32 -3.30
CA VAL A 83 6.73 -0.96 -2.78
C VAL A 83 7.84 -0.35 -1.91
N GLU A 84 8.94 -1.08 -1.73
CA GLU A 84 10.09 -0.68 -0.91
C GLU A 84 11.17 -0.03 -1.76
N ASN A 85 11.89 0.92 -1.18
CA ASN A 85 13.10 1.47 -1.78
C ASN A 85 14.33 0.56 -1.58
N GLU A 86 15.48 1.01 -2.06
CA GLU A 86 16.77 0.29 -1.97
C GLU A 86 17.23 -0.01 -0.53
N HIS A 87 16.63 0.64 0.47
CA HIS A 87 16.90 0.42 1.89
C HIS A 87 15.86 -0.46 2.58
N GLY A 88 14.89 -1.02 1.85
CA GLY A 88 13.82 -1.85 2.40
C GLY A 88 12.76 -1.05 3.16
N HIS A 89 12.64 0.26 2.89
CA HIS A 89 11.61 1.12 3.48
C HIS A 89 10.49 1.37 2.48
N ASP A 90 9.25 1.32 2.94
CA ASP A 90 8.07 1.68 2.14
C ASP A 90 8.22 3.10 1.59
N ASP A 91 8.09 3.24 0.27
CA ASP A 91 8.31 4.52 -0.41
C ASP A 91 7.17 4.81 -1.39
N PRO A 92 6.33 5.83 -1.12
CA PRO A 92 5.26 6.21 -2.04
C PRO A 92 5.78 6.69 -3.40
N VAL A 93 7.05 7.10 -3.51
CA VAL A 93 7.67 7.47 -4.79
C VAL A 93 7.90 6.25 -5.68
N VAL A 94 8.19 5.07 -5.11
CA VAL A 94 8.30 3.82 -5.88
C VAL A 94 6.95 3.49 -6.53
N VAL A 95 5.88 3.55 -5.74
CA VAL A 95 4.51 3.36 -6.22
C VAL A 95 4.13 4.42 -7.26
N ALA A 96 4.50 5.69 -7.04
CA ALA A 96 4.23 6.76 -8.00
C ALA A 96 4.96 6.55 -9.33
N LYS A 97 6.21 6.06 -9.31
CA LYS A 97 6.96 5.71 -10.53
C LYS A 97 6.29 4.57 -11.28
N GLU A 98 5.82 3.54 -10.57
CA GLU A 98 5.04 2.45 -11.18
C GLU A 98 3.76 2.96 -11.85
N LEU A 99 3.03 3.86 -11.18
CA LEU A 99 1.81 4.49 -11.73
C LEU A 99 2.08 5.35 -12.97
N CYS A 100 3.21 6.07 -13.00
CA CYS A 100 3.63 6.86 -14.16
C CYS A 100 4.10 5.97 -15.33
N GLY A 101 4.61 4.78 -15.03
CA GLY A 101 5.19 3.86 -16.01
C GLY A 101 6.69 4.03 -16.20
N TYR A 102 7.33 2.95 -16.63
CA TYR A 102 8.77 2.88 -16.86
C TYR A 102 9.09 1.92 -18.03
N SER A 103 10.27 2.10 -18.62
CA SER A 103 10.82 1.17 -19.62
C SER A 103 11.23 -0.14 -18.96
N VAL A 104 10.67 -1.27 -19.42
CA VAL A 104 10.98 -2.60 -18.87
C VAL A 104 12.45 -2.98 -19.05
N ALA A 105 13.12 -2.45 -20.09
CA ALA A 105 14.50 -2.81 -20.41
C ALA A 105 15.53 -2.20 -19.43
N ASP A 106 15.26 -1.00 -18.91
CA ASP A 106 16.22 -0.25 -18.07
C ASP A 106 15.62 0.40 -16.81
N GLY A 107 14.33 0.19 -16.53
CA GLY A 107 13.64 0.66 -15.33
C GLY A 107 13.43 2.18 -15.26
N LYS A 108 13.75 2.92 -16.33
CA LYS A 108 13.67 4.39 -16.30
C LYS A 108 12.23 4.86 -16.48
N PRO A 109 11.80 5.90 -15.74
CA PRO A 109 10.49 6.51 -15.94
C PRO A 109 10.29 6.94 -17.40
N VAL A 110 9.07 6.76 -17.92
CA VAL A 110 8.72 7.32 -19.23
C VAL A 110 8.63 8.85 -19.14
N GLU A 111 9.04 9.57 -20.18
CA GLU A 111 9.00 11.05 -20.18
C GLU A 111 7.57 11.61 -20.18
N GLY A 112 6.58 10.80 -20.58
CA GLY A 112 5.17 11.16 -20.56
C GLY A 112 4.27 10.07 -21.14
N PHE A 113 2.97 10.39 -21.22
CA PHE A 113 1.97 9.56 -21.90
C PHE A 113 1.92 9.99 -23.36
N ALA A 114 2.40 9.14 -24.28
CA ALA A 114 2.25 9.35 -25.72
C ALA A 114 0.81 9.06 -26.19
#